data_AF-A0A2T2QYD7-F1
#
_entry.id   AF-A0A2T2QYD7-F1
#
_cell.length_a   1.000
_cell.length_b   1.000
_cell.length_c   1.000
_cell.angle_alpha   90.00
_cell.angle_beta   90.00
_cell.angle_gamma   90.00
#
_symmetry.space_group_name_H-M   'P 1'
#
loop_
_entity.id
_entity.type
_entity.pdbx_description
1 polymer ?
#
loop_
_entity_poly.entity_id
_entity_poly.type
_entity_poly.pdbx_seq_one_letter_code
_entity_poly.pdbx_strand_id
1 'polypeptide(L)' 'VGPRPHQPREIEKYEPHYKKILSIKPGVTGLAQISGRSDLSFEEEMRLDIFYMENWSLYLDLIILIKTPFVLFKNRKAL' A
#
# COMPACT_ATOMS: atom_id res chain seq x y z
N VAL A 1 -6.75 -2.91 7.34
CA VAL A 1 -5.41 -2.56 6.84
C VAL A 1 -5.20 -3.37 5.57
N GLY A 2 -4.59 -2.80 4.54
CA GLY A 2 -4.38 -3.48 3.26
C GLY A 2 -4.06 -2.51 2.13
N PRO A 3 -3.74 -3.03 0.92
CA PRO A 3 -3.52 -2.24 -0.28
C PRO A 3 -4.68 -1.30 -0.57
N ARG A 4 -4.39 -0.18 -1.24
CA ARG A 4 -5.46 0.68 -1.72
C ARG A 4 -6.21 0.01 -2.88
N PRO A 5 -7.49 0.34 -3.10
CA PRO A 5 -8.14 -0.02 -4.34
C PRO A 5 -7.48 0.75 -5.50
N HIS A 6 -6.98 0.00 -6.48
CA HIS A 6 -6.40 0.55 -7.70
C HIS A 6 -7.49 0.83 -8.74
N GLN A 7 -7.29 1.88 -9.54
CA GLN A 7 -8.21 2.22 -10.62
C GLN A 7 -8.10 1.19 -11.75
N PRO A 8 -9.17 0.93 -12.53
CA PRO A 8 -9.11 -0.03 -13.64
C PRO A 8 -7.92 0.18 -14.60
N ARG A 9 -7.60 1.44 -14.94
CA ARG A 9 -6.44 1.81 -15.78
C ARG A 9 -5.07 1.48 -15.17
N GLU A 10 -4.99 1.37 -13.84
CA GLU A 10 -3.77 0.92 -13.15
C GLU A 10 -3.69 -0.60 -13.19
N ILE A 11 -4.83 -1.28 -13.01
CA ILE A 11 -4.96 -2.74 -13.08
C ILE A 11 -4.60 -3.27 -14.48
N GLU A 12 -4.92 -2.53 -15.54
CA GLU A 12 -4.52 -2.85 -16.92
C GLU A 12 -3.00 -2.93 -17.10
N LYS A 13 -2.23 -2.23 -16.26
CA LYS A 13 -0.75 -2.22 -16.30
C LYS A 13 -0.13 -3.35 -15.47
N TYR A 14 -0.94 -4.22 -14.86
CA TYR A 14 -0.44 -5.26 -13.98
C TYR A 14 0.25 -6.34 -14.80
N GLU A 15 1.52 -6.56 -14.47
CA GLU A 15 2.15 -7.84 -14.78
C GLU A 15 1.42 -9.00 -14.09
N PRO A 16 1.46 -10.22 -14.66
CA PRO A 16 0.70 -11.36 -14.17
C PRO A 16 0.90 -11.67 -12.67
N HIS A 17 2.08 -11.43 -12.10
CA HIS A 17 2.34 -11.67 -10.68
C HIS A 17 1.64 -10.68 -9.74
N TYR A 18 1.35 -9.46 -10.20
CA TYR A 18 0.64 -8.45 -9.39
C TYR A 18 -0.86 -8.72 -9.25
N LYS A 19 -1.44 -9.55 -10.12
CA LYS A 19 -2.88 -9.87 -10.08
C LYS A 19 -3.32 -10.53 -8.76
N LYS A 20 -2.40 -11.20 -8.05
CA LYS A 20 -2.69 -11.81 -6.74
C LYS A 20 -3.15 -10.80 -5.70
N ILE A 21 -2.74 -9.54 -5.81
CA ILE A 21 -3.11 -8.48 -4.86
C ILE A 21 -4.61 -8.15 -4.92
N LEU A 22 -5.25 -8.39 -6.07
CA LEU A 22 -6.70 -8.23 -6.21
C LEU A 22 -7.51 -9.26 -5.41
N SER A 23 -6.86 -10.31 -4.87
CA SER A 23 -7.52 -11.31 -4.04
C SER A 23 -7.68 -10.89 -2.57
N ILE A 24 -7.00 -9.84 -2.14
CA ILE A 24 -7.06 -9.35 -0.76
C ILE A 24 -8.01 -8.16 -0.64
N LYS A 25 -8.70 -8.06 0.49
CA LYS A 25 -9.62 -6.94 0.72
C LYS A 25 -8.82 -5.63 0.81
N PRO A 26 -9.22 -4.58 0.08
CA PRO A 26 -8.56 -3.28 0.17
C PRO A 26 -8.73 -2.65 1.56
N GLY A 27 -7.74 -1.84 1.94
CA GLY A 27 -7.70 -1.13 3.21
C GLY A 27 -7.76 0.39 3.04
N VAL A 28 -8.28 1.07 4.08
CA VAL A 28 -8.18 2.55 4.19
C VAL A 28 -6.74 3.00 4.41
N THR A 29 -5.94 2.18 5.10
CA THR A 29 -4.50 2.36 5.32
C THR A 29 -3.78 1.03 5.08
N GLY A 30 -2.49 1.09 4.82
CA GLY A 30 -1.66 -0.04 4.41
C GLY A 30 -0.17 0.32 4.47
N LEU A 31 0.67 -0.65 4.11
CA LEU A 31 2.11 -0.48 4.16
C LEU A 31 2.58 0.63 3.21
N ALA A 32 1.99 0.72 2.00
CA ALA A 32 2.26 1.81 1.05
C ALA A 32 1.93 3.19 1.66
N GLN A 33 0.80 3.31 2.35
CA GLN A 33 0.35 4.56 2.98
C GLN A 33 1.29 5.03 4.09
N ILE A 34 1.91 4.12 4.85
CA ILE A 34 2.87 4.52 5.89
C ILE A 34 4.31 4.69 5.39
N SER A 35 4.60 4.23 4.17
CA SER A 35 5.95 4.24 3.60
C SER A 35 6.21 5.43 2.67
N GLY A 36 5.21 5.87 1.91
CA GLY A 36 5.36 7.00 0.99
C GLY A 36 4.07 7.56 0.39
N ARG A 37 2.94 6.84 0.48
CA ARG A 37 1.63 7.28 -0.06
C ARG A 37 1.73 7.57 -1.57
N SER A 38 1.30 8.76 -1.98
CA SER A 38 1.31 9.27 -3.36
C SER A 38 2.71 9.60 -3.89
N ASP A 39 3.72 9.65 -3.04
CA ASP A 39 5.10 9.96 -3.46
C ASP A 39 5.81 8.70 -4.01
N LEU A 40 5.17 7.53 -3.91
CA LEU A 40 5.68 6.27 -4.44
C LEU A 40 5.39 6.18 -5.93
N SER A 41 6.35 5.66 -6.69
CA SER A 41 6.08 5.13 -8.02
C SER A 41 5.15 3.91 -7.92
N PHE A 42 4.47 3.59 -9.02
CA PHE A 42 3.58 2.43 -9.09
C PHE A 42 4.31 1.13 -8.71
N GLU A 43 5.56 0.94 -9.16
CA GLU A 43 6.35 -0.25 -8.86
C GLU A 43 6.73 -0.34 -7.36
N GLU A 44 7.12 0.78 -6.74
CA GLU A 44 7.40 0.82 -5.30
C GLU A 44 6.16 0.52 -4.47
N GLU A 45 5.02 1.08 -4.86
CA GLU A 45 3.72 0.79 -4.26
C GLU A 45 3.42 -0.72 -4.35
N MET A 46 3.51 -1.29 -5.55
CA MET A 46 3.24 -2.70 -5.76
C MET A 46 4.16 -3.60 -4.94
N ARG A 47 5.45 -3.25 -4.81
CA ARG A 47 6.40 -4.01 -3.99
C ARG A 47 5.99 -4.03 -2.52
N LEU A 48 5.49 -2.91 -1.99
CA LEU A 48 5.01 -2.83 -0.61
C LEU A 48 3.72 -3.62 -0.42
N ASP A 49 2.81 -3.58 -1.40
CA ASP A 49 1.56 -4.35 -1.35
C ASP A 49 1.81 -5.86 -1.41
N ILE A 50 2.73 -6.32 -2.26
CA ILE A 50 3.19 -7.73 -2.26
C ILE A 50 3.78 -8.09 -0.91
N PHE A 51 4.72 -7.28 -0.41
CA PHE A 51 5.39 -7.56 0.86
C PHE A 51 4.38 -7.66 2.00
N TYR A 52 3.41 -6.74 2.07
CA TYR A 52 2.34 -6.78 3.05
C TYR A 52 1.52 -8.06 2.94
N MET A 53 1.14 -8.47 1.72
CA MET A 53 0.38 -9.69 1.49
C MET A 53 1.15 -10.95 1.90
N GLU A 54 2.43 -11.04 1.55
CA GLU A 54 3.28 -12.20 1.84
C GLU A 54 3.67 -12.31 3.32
N ASN A 55 3.74 -11.18 4.03
CA ASN A 55 4.16 -11.10 5.43
C ASN A 55 3.02 -10.70 6.37
N TRP A 56 1.77 -10.92 5.93
CA TRP A 56 0.61 -10.49 6.70
C TRP A 56 0.61 -11.11 8.09
N SER A 57 0.42 -10.26 9.10
CA SER A 57 0.25 -10.67 10.49
C SER A 57 -0.52 -9.60 11.26
N LEU A 58 -1.19 -9.99 12.34
CA LEU A 58 -1.87 -9.05 13.25
C LEU A 58 -0.89 -8.02 13.83
N TYR A 59 0.36 -8.41 14.06
CA TYR A 59 1.41 -7.51 14.54
C TYR A 59 1.76 -6.43 13.51
N LEU A 60 1.90 -6.82 12.23
CA LEU A 60 2.14 -5.87 11.14
C LEU A 60 0.97 -4.88 11.00
N ASP A 61 -0.27 -5.36 11.09
CA ASP A 61 -1.45 -4.49 11.07
C ASP A 61 -1.46 -3.49 12.23
N LEU A 62 -1.06 -3.91 13.44
CA LEU A 62 -0.94 -3.01 14.59
C LEU A 62 0.12 -1.93 14.36
N ILE A 63 1.28 -2.29 13.80
CA ILE A 63 2.32 -1.32 13.43
C ILE A 63 1.77 -0.29 12.43
N ILE A 64 1.06 -0.76 11.40
CA ILE A 64 0.50 0.13 10.38
C ILE A 64 -0.52 1.08 11.00
N LEU A 65 -1.41 0.59 11.85
CA LEU A 65 -2.41 1.41 12.54
C LEU A 65 -1.75 2.49 13.41
N ILE A 66 -0.73 2.13 14.20
CA ILE A 66 0.00 3.08 15.05
C ILE A 66 0.72 4.14 14.21
N LYS A 67 1.35 3.75 13.09
CA LYS A 67 2.10 4.69 12.23
C LYS A 67 1.20 5.59 11.40
N THR A 68 -0.01 5.15 11.05
CA THR A 68 -0.94 5.89 10.19
C THR A 68 -1.17 7.35 10.60
N PRO A 69 -1.50 7.72 11.86
CA PRO A 69 -1.69 9.12 12.24
C PRO A 69 -0.41 9.98 12.10
N PHE A 70 0.77 9.40 12.33
CA PHE A 70 2.04 10.15 12.26
C PHE A 70 2.40 10.59 10.84
N VAL A 71 1.90 9.86 9.84
CA VAL A 71 2.10 10.16 8.43
C VAL A 71 1.48 11.51 8.03
N LEU A 72 0.46 11.99 8.77
CA LEU A 72 -0.15 13.30 8.54
C LEU A 72 0.79 14.48 8.87
N PHE A 73 1.74 14.28 9.79
CA PHE A 73 2.68 15.31 10.21
C PHE A 73 3.96 15.36 9.36
N LYS A 74 4.14 14.41 8.44
CA LYS A 74 5.32 14.35 7.56
C LYS A 74 5.11 15.31 6.38
N ASN A 75 5.97 16.32 6.27
CA ASN A 75 5.96 17.32 5.19
C ASN A 75 5.92 16.64 3.81
N ARG A 76 5.07 17.16 2.91
CA ARG A 76 5.00 16.69 1.52
C ARG A 76 6.15 17.29 0.73
N LYS A 77 6.69 16.55 -0.24
CA LYS A 77 7.39 17.18 -1.36
C LYS A 77 6.33 17.99 -2.11
N ALA A 78 6.42 19.32 -2.09
CA ALA A 78 5.61 20.14 -2.96
C ALA A 78 6.03 19.80 -4.41
N LEU A 79 5.07 19.33 -5.20
CA LEU A 79 5.20 19.17 -6.65
C LEU A 79 5.15 20.54 -7.32
#